data_AF-A0A9D8QD39-F1
#
_entry.id   AF-A0A9D8QD39-F1
#
_cell.length_a   1.000
_cell.length_b   1.000
_cell.length_c   1.000
_cell.angle_alpha   90.00
_cell.angle_beta   90.00
_cell.angle_gamma   90.00
#
_symmetry.space_group_name_H-M   'P 1'
#
loop_
_entity.id
_entity.type
_entity.pdbx_description
1 polymer ?
#
loop_
_entity_poly.entity_id
_entity_poly.type
_entity_poly.pdbx_seq_one_letter_code
_entity_poly.pdbx_strand_id
1 'polypeptide(L)' 'MLQRNLLYTGVTRGKRLVILLGQKKAIAMAAKNPSGRRRWSKLRERLAPSDGA' A
#
# COMPACT_ATOMS: atom_id res chain seq x y z
N MET A 1 0.17 11.32 -4.08
CA MET A 1 0.96 10.07 -4.16
C MET A 1 1.71 9.69 -2.87
N LEU A 2 1.62 10.45 -1.77
CA LEU A 2 2.25 10.08 -0.48
C LEU A 2 1.43 8.98 0.22
N GLN A 3 1.60 7.73 -0.20
CA GLN A 3 0.88 6.58 0.36
C GLN A 3 1.86 5.47 0.76
N ARG A 4 1.50 4.72 1.82
CA ARG A 4 2.35 3.68 2.37
C ARG A 4 2.64 2.54 1.40
N ASN A 5 1.67 2.14 0.57
CA ASN A 5 1.85 1.09 -0.43
C ASN A 5 2.84 1.49 -1.53
N LEU A 6 2.89 2.76 -1.92
CA LEU A 6 3.84 3.22 -2.92
C LEU A 6 5.27 3.23 -2.36
N LEU A 7 5.44 3.74 -1.13
CA LEU A 7 6.73 3.72 -0.44
C LEU A 7 7.23 2.27 -0.22
N TYR A 8 6.36 1.38 0.27
CA TYR A 8 6.65 -0.04 0.45
C TYR A 8 7.13 -0.68 -0.86
N THR A 9 6.41 -0.49 -1.96
CA THR A 9 6.76 -1.06 -3.27
C THR A 9 8.14 -0.60 -3.75
N GLY A 10 8.44 0.69 -3.60
CA GLY A 10 9.74 1.25 -3.99
C GLY A 10 10.89 0.65 -3.17
N VAL A 11 10.70 0.54 -1.85
CA VAL A 11 11.70 -0.01 -0.93
C VAL A 11 11.93 -1.49 -1.17
N THR A 12 10.87 -2.30 -1.31
CA THR A 12 11.01 -3.76 -1.44
C THR A 12 11.51 -4.24 -2.80
N ARG A 13 11.55 -3.38 -3.82
CA ARG A 13 12.16 -3.72 -5.12
C ARG A 13 13.68 -3.58 -5.16
N GLY A 14 14.29 -2.94 -4.17
CA GLY A 14 15.76 -2.88 -4.06
C GLY A 14 16.36 -4.20 -3.60
N LYS A 15 17.39 -4.70 -4.32
CA LYS A 15 18.00 -6.00 -4.04
C LYS A 15 19.26 -5.95 -3.17
N ARG A 16 19.97 -4.82 -3.19
CA ARG A 16 21.29 -4.68 -2.54
C ARG A 16 21.39 -3.42 -1.70
N LEU A 17 20.90 -2.29 -2.22
CA LEU A 17 20.87 -1.01 -1.53
C LEU A 17 19.68 -0.19 -2.03
N VAL A 18 19.05 0.55 -1.11
CA VAL A 18 17.98 1.51 -1.40
C VAL A 18 18.36 2.84 -0.78
N ILE A 19 18.32 3.91 -1.57
CA ILE A 19 18.55 5.27 -1.10
C ILE A 19 17.25 6.06 -1.27
N LEU A 20 16.69 6.55 -0.16
CA LEU A 20 15.49 7.39 -0.16
C LEU A 20 15.88 8.86 -0.25
N LEU A 21 15.65 9.47 -1.40
CA LEU A 21 15.89 10.90 -1.63
C LEU A 21 14.61 11.69 -1.41
N GLY A 22 14.68 12.77 -0.62
CA GLY A 22 13.58 13.71 -0.42
C GLY A 22 13.46 14.24 1.00
N GLN A 23 12.38 14.98 1.24
CA GLN A 23 12.11 15.60 2.54
C GLN A 23 11.67 14.55 3.56
N LYS A 24 12.30 14.54 4.75
CA LYS A 24 11.92 13.67 5.88
C LYS A 24 10.42 13.73 6.18
N LYS A 25 9.83 14.94 6.13
CA LYS A 25 8.39 15.16 6.35
C LYS A 25 7.52 14.41 5.31
N ALA A 26 7.88 14.44 4.04
CA ALA A 26 7.13 13.76 2.98
C ALA A 26 7.18 12.24 3.14
N ILE A 27 8.35 11.70 3.50
CA ILE A 27 8.51 10.26 3.77
C ILE A 27 7.66 9.86 4.99
N ALA A 28 7.69 10.64 6.07
CA ALA A 28 6.87 10.40 7.25
C ALA A 28 5.36 10.45 6.93
N MET A 29 4.93 11.41 6.10
CA MET A 29 3.55 11.49 5.62
C MET A 29 3.16 10.24 4.81
N ALA A 30 4.00 9.80 3.88
CA ALA A 30 3.74 8.61 3.09
C ALA A 30 3.68 7.33 3.95
N ALA A 31 4.56 7.20 4.94
CA ALA A 31 4.59 6.05 5.84
C ALA A 31 3.33 5.98 6.75
N LYS A 32 2.85 7.14 7.22
CA LYS A 32 1.67 7.24 8.08
C LYS A 32 0.34 7.17 7.33
N ASN A 33 0.33 7.46 6.03
CA ASN A 33 -0.88 7.43 5.22
C ASN A 33 -1.19 5.98 4.79
N PRO A 34 -2.17 5.29 5.43
CA PRO A 34 -2.57 3.96 4.98
C PRO A 34 -3.03 4.04 3.52
N SER A 35 -3.01 2.91 2.81
CA SER A 35 -3.41 2.83 1.39
C SER A 35 -4.84 3.36 1.21
N GLY A 36 -4.93 4.65 0.94
CA GLY A 36 -6.03 5.47 1.45
C GLY A 36 -7.15 5.69 0.47
N ARG A 37 -7.57 4.64 -0.26
CA ARG A 37 -8.80 4.72 -1.03
C ARG A 37 -9.58 3.44 -0.93
N ARG A 38 -10.87 3.58 -0.61
CA ARG A 38 -11.83 2.48 -0.65
C ARG A 38 -11.76 1.82 -2.01
N ARG A 39 -11.44 0.52 -2.04
CA ARG A 39 -11.43 -0.28 -3.26
C ARG A 39 -12.85 -0.70 -3.58
N TRP A 40 -13.42 -0.15 -4.65
CA TRP A 40 -14.72 -0.58 -5.17
C TRP A 40 -14.55 -1.88 -5.97
N SER A 41 -14.78 -3.01 -5.32
CA SER A 41 -14.68 -4.33 -5.94
C SER A 41 -15.62 -5.32 -5.25
N LYS A 42 -16.42 -6.05 -6.05
CA LYS A 42 -17.28 -7.16 -5.58
C LYS A 42 -16.52 -8.47 -5.40
N LEU A 43 -15.20 -8.50 -5.60
CA LEU A 43 -14.40 -9.73 -5.47
C LEU A 43 -14.52 -10.33 -4.08
N ARG A 44 -14.53 -9.49 -3.03
CA ARG A 44 -14.71 -9.96 -1.65
C ARG A 44 -16.07 -10.66 -1.47
N GLU A 45 -17.13 -10.14 -2.08
CA GLU A 45 -18.47 -10.75 -2.03
C GLU A 45 -18.49 -12.07 -2.81
N ARG A 46 -17.83 -12.14 -3.97
CA ARG A 46 -17.74 -13.36 -4.79
C ARG A 46 -16.90 -14.48 -4.16
N LEU A 47 -15.93 -14.13 -3.33
CA LEU A 47 -15.07 -15.09 -2.63
C LEU A 47 -15.58 -15.44 -1.23
N ALA A 48 -16.59 -14.75 -0.72
CA ALA A 48 -17.23 -15.15 0.52
C ALA A 48 -17.82 -16.56 0.33
N PRO A 49 -17.57 -17.50 1.24
CA PRO A 49 -18.19 -18.81 1.15
C PRO A 49 -19.70 -18.62 1.04
N SER A 50 -20.29 -19.27 0.03
CA SER A 50 -21.73 -19.46 0.01
C SER A 50 -22.05 -20.36 1.18
N ASP A 51 -22.32 -19.79 2.35
CA ASP A 51 -22.89 -20.51 3.49
C ASP A 51 -24.27 -21.01 3.03
N GLY A 52 -24.25 -22.24 2.57
CA GLY A 52 -25.33 -22.93 1.88
C GLY A 52 -25.08 -24.44 1.97
N ALA A 53 -25.05 -24.93 3.19
CA ALA A 53 -25.38 -26.30 3.59
C ALA A 53 -26.02 -26.25 4.99
#